data_AF-A0AA44REZ4-F1
#
_entry.id   AF-A0AA44REZ4-F1
#
_cell.length_a   1.000
_cell.length_b   1.000
_cell.length_c   1.000
_cell.angle_alpha   90.00
_cell.angle_beta   90.00
_cell.angle_gamma   90.00
#
_symmetry.space_group_name_H-M   'P 1'
#
loop_
_entity.id
_entity.type
_entity.pdbx_description
1 polymer ?
#
loop_
_entity_poly.entity_id
_entity_poly.type
_entity_poly.pdbx_seq_one_letter_code
_entity_poly.pdbx_strand_id
1 'polypeptide(L)'
;MNAIKFEKFKTPLVITGILILAIVTAHASGSTQAGFDDVWLKISDYMQGSLGKVLIGLIVLVGLAAAVVRQSLMSLAVAVGGAISLYYSPDIINGMMAASHAVQTTLPAFM
;
A
#
# COMPACT_ATOMS: atom_id res chain seq x y z
N MET A 1 24.98 5.95 -32.69
CA MET A 1 24.82 5.85 -31.23
C MET A 1 23.51 6.55 -30.88
N ASN A 2 22.40 5.82 -30.84
CA ASN A 2 21.07 6.41 -30.65
C ASN A 2 20.79 6.55 -29.16
N ALA A 3 20.66 7.79 -28.70
CA ALA A 3 20.24 8.11 -27.35
C ALA A 3 18.84 7.54 -27.09
N ILE A 4 18.75 6.60 -26.15
CA ILE A 4 17.46 6.11 -25.64
C ILE A 4 16.80 7.28 -24.91
N LYS A 5 15.72 7.82 -25.50
CA LYS A 5 15.00 8.98 -24.97
C LYS A 5 14.25 8.61 -23.68
N PHE A 6 14.68 9.17 -22.54
CA PHE A 6 14.09 9.01 -21.21
C PHE A 6 12.62 9.47 -21.07
N GLU A 7 12.06 10.16 -22.07
CA GLU A 7 10.64 10.52 -22.11
C GLU A 7 9.71 9.31 -22.15
N LYS A 8 10.15 8.21 -22.79
CA LYS A 8 9.35 6.98 -22.92
C LYS A 8 9.18 6.21 -21.60
N PHE A 9 9.94 6.54 -20.54
CA PHE A 9 9.88 5.83 -19.26
C PHE A 9 8.91 6.49 -18.26
N LYS A 10 8.58 7.77 -18.44
CA LYS A 10 7.59 8.48 -17.60
C LYS A 10 6.16 8.06 -17.94
N THR A 11 5.88 7.81 -19.21
CA THR A 11 4.57 7.39 -19.71
C THR A 11 4.08 6.04 -19.16
N PRO A 12 4.88 4.95 -19.11
CA PRO A 12 4.41 3.67 -18.57
C PRO A 12 4.14 3.73 -17.06
N LEU A 13 4.91 4.50 -16.28
CA LEU A 13 4.68 4.65 -14.85
C LEU A 13 3.35 5.37 -14.55
N VAL A 14 3.04 6.41 -15.33
CA VAL A 14 1.76 7.13 -15.23
C VAL A 14 0.59 6.24 -15.66
N ILE A 15 0.74 5.46 -16.74
CA ILE A 15 -0.29 4.52 -17.20
C ILE A 15 -0.56 3.43 -16.15
N THR A 16 0.48 2.85 -15.55
CA THR A 16 0.31 1.87 -14.46
C THR A 16 -0.37 2.49 -13.24
N GLY A 17 0.00 3.70 -12.85
CA GLY A 17 -0.65 4.42 -11.74
C GLY A 17 -2.15 4.67 -11.99
N ILE A 18 -2.51 5.05 -13.22
CA ILE A 18 -3.92 5.24 -13.62
C ILE A 18 -4.67 3.91 -13.66
N LEU A 19 -4.03 2.82 -14.09
CA LEU A 19 -4.65 1.50 -14.13
C LEU A 19 -4.97 0.98 -12.71
N ILE A 20 -4.05 1.17 -11.77
CA ILE A 20 -4.24 0.83 -10.36
C ILE A 20 -5.41 1.63 -9.78
N LEU A 21 -5.50 2.93 -10.09
CA LEU A 21 -6.59 3.78 -9.64
C LEU A 21 -7.96 3.31 -10.18
N ALA A 22 -8.02 2.94 -11.46
CA ALA A 22 -9.25 2.42 -12.08
C ALA A 22 -9.73 1.10 -11.45
N ILE A 23 -8.80 0.20 -11.14
CA ILE A 23 -9.11 -1.07 -10.47
C ILE A 23 -9.66 -0.81 -9.06
N VAL A 24 -9.04 0.10 -8.30
CA VAL A 24 -9.50 0.48 -6.95
C VAL A 24 -10.92 1.05 -6.99
N THR A 25 -11.25 1.90 -7.96
CA THR A 25 -12.61 2.47 -8.08
C THR A 25 -13.67 1.44 -8.45
N ALA A 26 -13.33 0.40 -9.21
CA ALA A 26 -14.27 -0.65 -9.60
C ALA A 26 -14.61 -1.61 -8.45
N HIS A 27 -13.70 -1.79 -7.48
CA HIS A 27 -13.88 -2.70 -6.35
C HIS A 27 -14.49 -2.02 -5.10
N ALA A 28 -14.76 -0.72 -5.15
CA ALA A 28 -15.38 0.04 -4.05
C ALA A 28 -16.89 -0.24 -3.88
N SER A 29 -17.51 -1.00 -4.78
CA SER A 29 -18.96 -1.22 -4.81
C SER A 29 -19.35 -2.57 -4.21
N GLY A 30 -19.68 -2.59 -2.91
CA GLY A 30 -20.64 -3.53 -2.36
C GLY A 30 -20.08 -4.78 -1.68
N SER A 31 -20.00 -4.75 -0.34
CA SER A 31 -20.99 -5.37 0.55
C SER A 31 -20.41 -5.43 1.96
N THR A 32 -21.02 -4.72 2.91
CA THR A 32 -20.61 -4.78 4.30
C THR A 32 -21.11 -6.10 4.90
N GLN A 33 -20.33 -7.18 4.79
CA GLN A 33 -20.55 -8.37 5.59
C GLN A 33 -19.94 -8.18 6.98
N ALA A 34 -20.81 -8.03 7.99
CA ALA A 34 -20.48 -7.76 9.39
C ALA A 34 -19.52 -8.77 10.08
N GLY A 35 -19.15 -9.87 9.43
CA GLY A 35 -18.17 -10.83 9.96
C GLY A 35 -16.71 -10.49 9.64
N PHE A 36 -16.44 -9.68 8.60
CA PHE A 36 -15.07 -9.39 8.18
C PHE A 36 -14.44 -8.19 8.90
N ASP A 37 -15.25 -7.35 9.54
CA ASP A 37 -14.77 -6.22 10.35
C ASP A 37 -14.02 -6.70 11.61
N ASP A 38 -14.55 -7.70 12.31
CA ASP A 38 -13.89 -8.32 13.46
C ASP A 38 -12.59 -9.05 13.07
N VAL A 39 -12.59 -9.68 11.90
CA VAL A 39 -11.38 -10.32 11.35
C VAL A 39 -10.34 -9.27 10.99
N TRP A 40 -10.78 -8.16 10.39
CA TRP A 40 -9.92 -7.03 10.04
C TRP A 40 -9.31 -6.37 11.27
N LEU A 41 -10.08 -6.20 12.35
CA LEU A 41 -9.56 -5.68 13.63
C LEU A 41 -8.48 -6.60 14.22
N LYS A 42 -8.69 -7.92 14.21
CA LYS A 42 -7.67 -8.88 14.69
C LYS A 42 -6.40 -8.85 13.85
N ILE A 43 -6.54 -8.77 12.52
CA ILE A 43 -5.40 -8.68 11.61
C ILE A 43 -4.63 -7.36 11.84
N SER A 44 -5.35 -6.25 11.97
CA SER A 44 -4.77 -4.93 12.24
C SER A 44 -4.04 -4.92 13.59
N ASP A 45 -4.61 -5.54 14.62
CA ASP A 45 -3.98 -5.66 15.94
C ASP A 45 -2.71 -6.52 15.90
N TYR A 46 -2.69 -7.61 15.11
CA TYR A 46 -1.46 -8.37 14.89
C TYR A 46 -0.39 -7.60 14.11
N MET A 47 -0.79 -6.77 13.14
CA MET A 47 0.11 -5.97 12.32
C MET A 47 0.69 -4.76 13.06
N GLN A 48 -0.07 -4.13 13.96
CA GLN A 48 0.40 -2.98 14.76
C GLN A 48 0.98 -3.39 16.12
N GLY A 49 0.63 -4.57 16.61
CA GLY A 49 1.02 -5.10 17.91
C GLY A 49 2.45 -5.67 17.98
N SER A 50 2.71 -6.47 19.02
CA SER A 50 4.00 -7.11 19.29
C SER A 50 4.50 -7.96 18.12
N LEU A 51 3.60 -8.70 17.46
CA LEU A 51 3.92 -9.57 16.33
C LEU A 51 4.41 -8.76 15.11
N GLY A 52 3.73 -7.66 14.78
CA GLY A 52 4.13 -6.76 13.71
C GLY A 52 5.53 -6.18 13.90
N LYS A 53 5.87 -5.75 15.13
CA LYS A 53 7.22 -5.25 15.46
C LYS A 53 8.31 -6.29 15.26
N VAL A 54 8.06 -7.54 15.63
CA VAL A 54 8.98 -8.66 15.40
C VAL A 54 9.12 -8.94 13.90
N LEU A 55 8.01 -8.96 13.16
CA LEU A 55 8.01 -9.19 11.71
C LEU A 55 8.76 -8.10 10.94
N ILE A 56 8.57 -6.83 11.31
CA ILE A 56 9.31 -5.68 10.78
C ILE A 56 10.81 -5.86 11.04
N GLY A 57 11.18 -6.26 12.26
CA GLY A 57 12.56 -6.59 12.61
C GLY A 57 13.14 -7.68 11.71
N LEU A 58 12.40 -8.76 11.48
CA LEU A 58 12.82 -9.87 10.61
C LEU A 58 12.97 -9.44 9.14
N ILE A 59 12.06 -8.62 8.61
CA ILE A 59 12.14 -8.12 7.22
C ILE A 59 13.40 -7.28 7.03
N VAL A 60 13.70 -6.38 8.00
CA VAL A 60 14.92 -5.57 7.94
C VAL A 60 16.18 -6.43 8.10
N LEU A 61 16.14 -7.45 8.95
CA LEU A 61 17.27 -8.36 9.17
C LEU A 61 17.57 -9.22 7.93
N VAL A 62 16.53 -9.75 7.28
CA VAL A 62 16.65 -10.47 6.00
C VAL A 62 17.11 -9.53 4.87
N GLY A 63 16.58 -8.31 4.83
CA GLY A 63 17.01 -7.27 3.91
C GLY A 63 18.49 -6.89 4.07
N LEU A 64 18.95 -6.80 5.32
CA LEU A 64 20.34 -6.56 5.65
C LEU A 64 21.23 -7.72 5.20
N ALA A 65 20.82 -8.97 5.45
CA ALA A 65 21.55 -10.15 4.97
C ALA A 65 21.68 -10.16 3.43
N ALA A 66 20.60 -9.85 2.71
CA ALA A 66 20.61 -9.72 1.26
C ALA A 66 21.48 -8.55 0.76
N ALA A 67 21.52 -7.44 1.52
CA ALA A 67 22.35 -6.28 1.23
C ALA A 67 23.84 -6.54 1.41
N VAL A 68 24.20 -7.31 2.42
CA VAL A 68 25.60 -7.74 2.63
C VAL A 68 26.06 -8.64 1.48
N VAL A 69 25.23 -9.61 1.07
CA VAL A 69 25.57 -10.54 -0.03
C VAL A 69 25.81 -9.80 -1.35
N ARG A 70 25.03 -8.75 -1.63
CA ARG A 70 25.12 -7.99 -2.88
C ARG A 70 25.90 -6.67 -2.75
N GLN A 71 26.50 -6.39 -1.58
CA GLN A 71 27.14 -5.12 -1.22
C GLN A 71 26.33 -3.88 -1.67
N SER A 72 25.00 -3.94 -1.56
CA SER A 72 24.11 -2.93 -2.13
C SER A 72 23.15 -2.36 -1.10
N LEU A 73 23.34 -1.06 -0.81
CA LEU A 73 22.46 -0.27 0.05
C LEU A 73 21.04 -0.16 -0.50
N MET A 74 20.85 -0.32 -1.82
CA MET A 74 19.54 -0.24 -2.45
C MET A 74 18.62 -1.39 -2.01
N SER A 75 19.18 -2.58 -1.79
CA SER A 75 18.40 -3.72 -1.29
C SER A 75 17.99 -3.55 0.18
N LEU A 76 18.80 -2.87 0.99
CA LEU A 76 18.43 -2.47 2.35
C LEU A 76 17.30 -1.43 2.31
N ALA A 77 17.39 -0.44 1.43
CA ALA A 77 16.36 0.59 1.29
C ALA A 77 15.00 0.01 0.91
N VAL A 78 14.98 -0.99 0.02
CA VAL A 78 13.74 -1.69 -0.37
C VAL A 78 13.18 -2.51 0.81
N ALA A 79 14.04 -3.18 1.58
CA ALA A 79 13.60 -3.93 2.75
C ALA A 79 13.03 -3.02 3.85
N VAL A 80 13.67 -1.87 4.11
CA VAL A 80 13.18 -0.87 5.07
C VAL A 80 11.88 -0.24 4.57
N GLY A 81 11.79 0.09 3.27
CA GLY A 81 10.56 0.60 2.66
C GLY A 81 9.39 -0.39 2.78
N GLY A 82 9.66 -1.68 2.53
CA GLY A 82 8.68 -2.75 2.72
C GLY A 82 8.24 -2.88 4.18
N ALA A 83 9.17 -2.82 5.12
CA ALA A 83 8.88 -2.91 6.55
C ALA A 83 8.03 -1.73 7.06
N ILE A 84 8.31 -0.50 6.60
CA ILE A 84 7.52 0.70 6.89
C ILE A 84 6.11 0.57 6.31
N SER A 85 6.00 0.11 5.06
CA SER A 85 4.70 -0.07 4.39
C SER A 85 3.80 -1.11 5.08
N LEU A 86 4.40 -2.10 5.75
CA LEU A 86 3.66 -3.11 6.50
C LEU A 86 3.08 -2.54 7.81
N TYR A 87 3.82 -1.68 8.49
CA TYR A 87 3.36 -1.03 9.73
C TYR A 87 2.21 -0.06 9.48
N TYR A 88 2.32 0.76 8.42
CA TYR A 88 1.30 1.77 8.09
C TYR A 88 0.16 1.23 7.21
N SER A 89 0.27 0.00 6.68
CA SER A 89 -0.77 -0.60 5.83
C SER A 89 -2.18 -0.55 6.43
N PRO A 90 -2.41 -0.93 7.70
CA PRO A 90 -3.75 -0.92 8.26
C PRO A 90 -4.37 0.48 8.30
N ASP A 91 -3.57 1.49 8.67
CA ASP A 91 -4.04 2.88 8.77
C ASP A 91 -4.35 3.49 7.40
N ILE A 92 -3.51 3.20 6.40
CA ILE A 92 -3.74 3.62 5.01
C ILE A 92 -5.01 2.96 4.45
N ILE A 93 -5.21 1.66 4.71
CA ILE A 93 -6.38 0.92 4.22
C ILE A 93 -7.65 1.43 4.90
N ASN A 94 -7.62 1.65 6.22
CA ASN A 94 -8.74 2.25 6.95
C ASN A 94 -9.07 3.66 6.44
N GLY A 95 -8.04 4.48 6.16
CA GLY A 95 -8.21 5.81 5.57
C GLY A 95 -8.82 5.78 4.18
N MET A 96 -8.43 4.82 3.33
CA MET A 96 -9.00 4.63 2.00
C MET A 96 -10.46 4.17 2.05
N MET A 97 -10.80 3.22 2.93
CA MET A 97 -12.17 2.74 3.09
C MET A 97 -13.09 3.84 3.65
N ALA A 98 -12.62 4.62 4.63
CA ALA A 98 -13.37 5.78 5.14
C ALA A 98 -13.63 6.85 4.05
N ALA A 99 -12.64 7.13 3.19
CA ALA A 99 -12.77 8.08 2.10
C ALA A 99 -13.81 7.63 1.05
N SER A 100 -13.94 6.33 0.79
CA SER A 100 -14.93 5.79 -0.14
C SER A 100 -16.37 6.02 0.33
N HIS A 101 -16.60 6.16 1.63
CA HIS A 101 -17.93 6.45 2.20
C HIS A 101 -18.26 7.95 2.17
N ALA A 102 -17.26 8.83 2.13
CA ALA A 102 -17.45 10.27 2.08
C ALA A 102 -17.83 10.80 0.68
N VAL A 103 -17.60 10.02 -0.38
CA VAL A 103 -18.06 10.33 -1.75
C VAL A 103 -19.50 9.84 -1.94
N GLN A 104 -20.39 10.19 -1.02
CA GLN A 104 -21.82 10.21 -1.32
C GLN A 104 -22.12 11.61 -1.83
N THR A 105 -22.19 11.75 -3.16
CA THR A 105 -22.59 12.98 -3.84
C THR A 105 -23.99 13.40 -3.39
N THR A 106 -24.08 14.14 -2.28
CA THR A 106 -25.21 15.03 -2.03
C THR A 106 -25.09 16.13 -3.08
N LEU A 107 -25.66 15.88 -4.25
CA LEU A 107 -26.02 16.96 -5.17
C LEU A 107 -26.76 18.00 -4.30
N PRO A 108 -26.31 19.26 -4.24
CA PRO A 108 -27.05 20.27 -3.50
C PRO A 108 -28.45 20.30 -4.11
N ALA A 109 -29.46 19.91 -3.32
CA ALA A 109 -30.85 20.10 -3.68
C ALA A 109 -31.02 21.62 -3.79
N PHE A 110 -31.09 22.11 -5.02
CA PHE A 110 -31.49 23.48 -5.32
C PHE A 110 -32.89 23.67 -4.72
N MET A 111 -32.92 24.41 -3.62
CA MET A 111 -34.11 24.98 -2.99
C MET A 111 -34.45 26.28 -3.70
#